data_AF-A0A954UIH2-F1
#
_entry.id   AF-A0A954UIH2-F1
#
_cell.length_a   1.000
_cell.length_b   1.000
_cell.length_c   1.000
_cell.angle_alpha   90.00
_cell.angle_beta   90.00
_cell.angle_gamma   90.00
#
_symmetry.space_group_name_H-M   'P 1'
#
loop_
_entity.id
_entity.type
_entity.pdbx_description
1 polymer ?
#
loop_
_entity_poly.entity_id
_entity_poly.type
_entity_poly.pdbx_seq_one_letter_code
_entity_poly.pdbx_strand_id
1 'polypeptide(L)'
;MSSDCWALLRSMFRSSLLSVISAMSCGLLVSSMPAHAEIVVTFDTSVPDPLIAGASGILDVYVATDAGSQLLDAYQVAVELTPSGASPGPVGGLVFAPTQADAELTIGGVNGYVFFSNSLDLNQATNVGILLNSGSGFLGYDATWDLTPMTLTTVPRLLFRLDLNAVAAGTYAIDVNPGSTSFAVDQLAELAPSIPFSSTPGSLTVSAVPEPSSLLLLALVGVAVVGSQQVRRLRCYLQTSCACV
;
A
#
# COMPACT_ATOMS: atom_id res chain seq x y z
N MET A 1 -38.29 -31.73 -61.96
CA MET A 1 -37.29 -31.62 -60.86
C MET A 1 -37.20 -32.98 -60.20
N SER A 2 -36.02 -33.61 -60.21
CA SER A 2 -35.83 -34.97 -59.67
C SER A 2 -35.87 -34.96 -58.14
N SER A 3 -36.27 -36.10 -57.55
CA SER A 3 -36.27 -36.35 -56.10
C SER A 3 -34.94 -36.02 -55.42
N ASP A 4 -33.84 -36.12 -56.17
CA ASP A 4 -32.48 -35.93 -55.66
C ASP A 4 -32.15 -34.45 -55.41
N CYS A 5 -32.82 -33.55 -56.13
CA CYS A 5 -32.67 -32.10 -55.92
C CYS A 5 -33.27 -31.66 -54.57
N TRP A 6 -34.34 -32.32 -54.12
CA TRP A 6 -34.95 -32.06 -52.81
C TRP A 6 -34.12 -32.59 -51.64
N ALA A 7 -33.38 -33.68 -51.84
CA ALA A 7 -32.50 -34.25 -50.81
C ALA A 7 -31.29 -33.34 -50.54
N LEU A 8 -30.68 -32.79 -51.59
CA LEU A 8 -29.55 -31.86 -51.48
C LEU A 8 -29.95 -30.53 -50.83
N LEU A 9 -31.13 -29.99 -51.18
CA LEU A 9 -31.60 -28.73 -50.58
C LEU A 9 -31.88 -28.88 -49.07
N ARG A 10 -32.42 -30.03 -48.64
CA ARG A 10 -32.65 -30.32 -47.21
C ARG A 10 -31.35 -30.54 -46.43
N SER A 11 -30.32 -31.11 -47.06
CA SER A 11 -29.00 -31.30 -46.45
C SER A 11 -28.30 -29.95 -46.22
N MET A 12 -28.34 -29.05 -47.20
CA MET A 12 -27.71 -27.73 -47.07
C MET A 12 -28.40 -26.84 -46.03
N PHE A 13 -29.73 -26.87 -45.94
CA PHE A 13 -30.44 -26.10 -44.91
C PHE A 13 -30.19 -26.60 -43.48
N ARG A 14 -29.98 -27.92 -43.30
CA ARG A 14 -29.69 -28.50 -41.97
C ARG A 14 -28.28 -28.17 -41.49
N SER A 15 -27.30 -28.16 -42.39
CA SER A 15 -25.91 -27.84 -42.04
C SER A 15 -25.75 -26.38 -41.60
N SER A 16 -26.38 -25.44 -42.31
CA SER A 16 -26.24 -24.00 -42.01
C SER A 16 -26.97 -23.59 -40.73
N LEU A 17 -28.11 -24.21 -40.42
CA LEU A 17 -28.88 -23.90 -39.21
C LEU A 17 -28.15 -24.35 -37.94
N LEU A 18 -27.50 -25.52 -37.96
CA LEU A 18 -26.73 -26.01 -36.81
C LEU A 18 -25.49 -25.14 -36.52
N SER A 19 -24.80 -24.65 -37.55
CA SER A 19 -23.65 -23.75 -37.37
C SER A 19 -24.05 -22.39 -36.78
N VAL A 20 -25.23 -21.86 -37.11
CA VAL A 20 -25.71 -20.58 -36.55
C VAL A 20 -26.14 -20.74 -35.10
N ILE A 21 -26.78 -21.85 -34.72
CA ILE A 21 -27.17 -22.13 -33.33
C ILE A 21 -25.93 -22.37 -32.45
N SER A 22 -24.88 -23.00 -32.99
CA SER A 22 -23.61 -23.19 -32.27
C SER A 22 -22.79 -21.89 -32.12
N ALA A 23 -22.90 -20.95 -33.05
CA ALA A 23 -22.24 -19.64 -32.94
C ALA A 23 -22.96 -18.69 -31.97
N MET A 24 -24.30 -18.77 -31.86
CA MET A 24 -25.07 -17.98 -30.88
C MET A 24 -24.92 -18.46 -29.43
N SER A 25 -24.53 -19.72 -29.22
CA SER A 25 -24.35 -20.28 -27.86
C SER A 25 -22.99 -19.93 -27.22
N CYS A 26 -21.99 -19.50 -28.00
CA CYS A 26 -20.73 -18.99 -27.46
C CYS A 26 -20.78 -17.52 -27.00
N GLY A 27 -21.81 -16.75 -27.42
CA GLY A 27 -21.93 -15.33 -27.07
C GLY A 27 -22.67 -15.03 -25.76
N LEU A 28 -23.33 -16.02 -25.15
CA LEU A 28 -24.12 -15.86 -23.91
C LEU A 28 -23.43 -16.39 -22.65
N LEU A 29 -22.18 -16.86 -22.78
CA LEU A 29 -21.28 -17.11 -21.65
C LEU A 29 -20.37 -15.90 -21.41
N VAL A 30 -20.87 -14.68 -21.64
CA VAL A 30 -20.39 -13.54 -20.86
C VAL A 30 -20.86 -13.85 -19.46
N SER A 31 -20.01 -14.54 -18.71
CA SER A 31 -20.14 -14.73 -17.29
C SER A 31 -20.52 -13.38 -16.71
N SER A 32 -21.80 -13.20 -16.37
CA SER A 32 -22.20 -12.22 -15.39
C SER A 32 -21.47 -12.66 -14.14
N MET A 33 -20.23 -12.20 -13.98
CA MET A 33 -19.61 -12.22 -12.67
C MET A 33 -20.67 -11.56 -11.79
N PRO A 34 -21.19 -12.27 -10.77
CA PRO A 34 -22.05 -11.61 -9.82
C PRO A 34 -21.30 -10.35 -9.41
N ALA A 35 -21.91 -9.18 -9.60
CA ALA A 35 -21.40 -7.94 -9.05
C ALA A 35 -21.38 -8.16 -7.54
N HIS A 36 -20.25 -8.67 -7.08
CA HIS A 36 -20.00 -8.93 -5.69
C HIS A 36 -19.73 -7.55 -5.13
N ALA A 37 -20.52 -7.10 -4.16
CA ALA A 37 -20.25 -5.84 -3.49
C ALA A 37 -19.01 -5.99 -2.64
N GLU A 38 -17.87 -5.82 -3.28
CA GLU A 38 -16.58 -5.95 -2.65
C GLU A 38 -16.14 -4.57 -2.22
N ILE A 39 -15.84 -4.45 -0.93
CA ILE A 39 -15.14 -3.27 -0.43
C ILE A 39 -13.72 -3.33 -0.98
N VAL A 40 -13.29 -2.29 -1.68
CA VAL A 40 -11.95 -2.17 -2.23
C VAL A 40 -11.15 -1.24 -1.33
N VAL A 41 -10.08 -1.78 -0.73
CA VAL A 41 -9.12 -1.01 0.05
C VAL A 41 -7.92 -0.65 -0.82
N THR A 42 -7.59 0.64 -0.86
CA THR A 42 -6.43 1.16 -1.61
C THR A 42 -5.53 2.00 -0.71
N PHE A 43 -4.25 2.01 -1.03
CA PHE A 43 -3.22 2.72 -0.28
C PHE A 43 -2.68 3.87 -1.11
N ASP A 44 -2.64 5.06 -0.54
CA ASP A 44 -1.91 6.20 -1.11
C ASP A 44 -0.86 6.68 -0.12
N THR A 45 0.35 6.94 -0.59
CA THR A 45 1.41 7.50 0.22
C THR A 45 1.56 8.97 -0.17
N SER A 46 1.21 9.89 0.72
CA SER A 46 1.44 11.34 0.50
C SER A 46 2.91 11.76 0.69
N VAL A 47 3.81 10.77 0.68
CA VAL A 47 5.23 10.87 0.98
C VAL A 47 6.01 10.88 -0.34
N PRO A 48 7.12 11.64 -0.45
CA PRO A 48 8.04 11.45 -1.56
C PRO A 48 8.49 9.98 -1.61
N ASP A 49 8.25 9.32 -2.75
CA ASP A 49 8.76 7.98 -3.05
C ASP A 49 10.07 8.12 -3.86
N PRO A 50 11.23 7.68 -3.33
CA PRO A 50 11.40 6.92 -2.09
C PRO A 50 11.45 7.79 -0.83
N LEU A 51 10.87 7.30 0.26
CA LEU A 51 11.02 7.86 1.61
C LEU A 51 12.49 7.71 2.03
N ILE A 52 13.04 8.64 2.82
CA ILE A 52 14.43 8.54 3.28
C ILE A 52 14.45 7.89 4.67
N ALA A 53 15.39 6.98 4.93
CA ALA A 53 15.59 6.46 6.28
C ALA A 53 15.81 7.59 7.30
N GLY A 54 15.12 7.54 8.43
CA GLY A 54 15.06 8.59 9.44
C GLY A 54 13.96 9.63 9.22
N ALA A 55 13.24 9.59 8.10
CA ALA A 55 12.10 10.48 7.86
C ALA A 55 10.75 9.83 8.24
N SER A 56 9.77 10.69 8.49
CA SER A 56 8.39 10.31 8.74
C SER A 56 7.55 10.46 7.47
N GLY A 57 6.47 9.70 7.39
CA GLY A 57 5.53 9.72 6.29
C GLY A 57 4.11 9.44 6.74
N ILE A 58 3.19 9.55 5.80
CA ILE A 58 1.76 9.31 5.99
C ILE A 58 1.29 8.32 4.91
N LEU A 59 0.60 7.27 5.35
CA LEU A 59 -0.10 6.32 4.51
C LEU A 59 -1.60 6.51 4.70
N ASP A 60 -2.25 7.00 3.66
CA ASP A 60 -3.70 7.15 3.62
C ASP A 60 -4.31 5.85 3.08
N VAL A 61 -5.29 5.31 3.80
CA VAL A 61 -6.02 4.11 3.40
C VAL A 61 -7.40 4.54 2.96
N TYR A 62 -7.77 4.21 1.73
CA TYR A 62 -9.05 4.55 1.15
C TYR A 62 -9.95 3.33 0.99
N VAL A 63 -11.25 3.56 1.07
CA VAL A 63 -12.30 2.56 0.88
C VAL A 63 -13.22 2.99 -0.28
N ALA A 64 -13.62 2.02 -1.10
CA ALA A 64 -14.64 2.18 -2.13
C ALA A 64 -15.46 0.88 -2.27
N THR A 65 -16.51 0.90 -3.09
CA THR A 65 -17.20 -0.33 -3.51
C THR A 65 -17.35 -0.39 -5.02
N ASP A 66 -17.28 -1.59 -5.58
CA ASP A 66 -17.51 -1.87 -7.00
C ASP A 66 -18.99 -2.16 -7.34
N ALA A 67 -19.86 -2.39 -6.33
CA ALA A 67 -21.30 -2.65 -6.51
C ALA A 67 -22.17 -1.41 -6.67
N GLY A 68 -21.59 -0.24 -6.92
CA GLY A 68 -22.30 1.03 -7.13
C GLY A 68 -22.76 1.72 -5.84
N SER A 69 -23.43 1.01 -4.92
CA SER A 69 -23.74 1.51 -3.57
C SER A 69 -23.77 0.41 -2.53
N GLN A 70 -23.02 0.59 -1.43
CA GLN A 70 -22.96 -0.35 -0.31
C GLN A 70 -23.02 0.44 1.01
N LEU A 71 -23.77 -0.03 2.00
CA LEU A 71 -23.77 0.60 3.34
C LEU A 71 -22.56 0.09 4.13
N LEU A 72 -21.92 0.99 4.88
CA LEU A 72 -20.84 0.73 5.82
C LEU A 72 -21.17 1.45 7.13
N ASP A 73 -21.13 0.74 8.24
CA ASP A 73 -21.40 1.28 9.59
C ASP A 73 -20.26 1.00 10.57
N ALA A 74 -19.44 -0.02 10.29
CA ALA A 74 -18.27 -0.35 11.11
C ALA A 74 -17.16 -0.92 10.26
N TYR A 75 -15.92 -0.68 10.69
CA TYR A 75 -14.76 -1.41 10.18
C TYR A 75 -13.76 -1.76 11.29
N GLN A 76 -13.10 -2.88 11.06
CA GLN A 76 -11.84 -3.24 11.68
C GLN A 76 -10.90 -3.61 10.54
N VAL A 77 -9.76 -2.94 10.42
CA VAL A 77 -8.79 -3.19 9.35
C VAL A 77 -7.42 -3.45 9.94
N ALA A 78 -6.86 -4.60 9.60
CA ALA A 78 -5.48 -4.92 9.91
C ALA A 78 -4.61 -4.68 8.67
N VAL A 79 -3.60 -3.80 8.77
CA VAL A 79 -2.62 -3.54 7.70
C VAL A 79 -1.35 -4.31 8.00
N GLU A 80 -0.83 -5.06 7.03
CA GLU A 80 0.43 -5.78 7.12
C GLU A 80 1.48 -5.15 6.21
N LEU A 81 2.68 -4.92 6.74
CA LEU A 81 3.86 -4.58 5.95
C LEU A 81 4.78 -5.79 5.85
N THR A 82 5.02 -6.23 4.62
CA THR A 82 5.93 -7.33 4.31
C THR A 82 7.16 -6.78 3.60
N PRO A 83 8.37 -6.86 4.17
CA PRO A 83 9.58 -6.46 3.46
C PRO A 83 9.77 -7.34 2.22
N SER A 84 9.93 -6.71 1.05
CA SER A 84 10.25 -7.39 -0.20
C SER A 84 11.76 -7.33 -0.45
N GLY A 85 12.45 -8.46 -0.39
CA GLY A 85 13.89 -8.56 -0.68
C GLY A 85 14.71 -9.06 0.52
N ALA A 86 16.00 -8.70 0.56
CA ALA A 86 16.88 -9.06 1.68
C ALA A 86 16.28 -8.48 2.96
N SER A 87 16.10 -9.33 3.98
CA SER A 87 15.52 -8.94 5.26
C SER A 87 16.16 -7.63 5.72
N PRO A 88 15.39 -6.58 6.05
CA PRO A 88 15.93 -5.48 6.84
C PRO A 88 16.59 -6.14 8.05
N GLY A 89 17.75 -5.64 8.48
CA GLY A 89 18.49 -6.25 9.58
C GLY A 89 17.64 -6.41 10.85
N PRO A 90 18.22 -6.86 11.96
CA PRO A 90 17.50 -7.09 13.23
C PRO A 90 16.77 -5.84 13.77
N VAL A 91 17.01 -4.67 13.19
CA VAL A 91 16.28 -3.43 13.44
C VAL A 91 15.34 -3.23 12.24
N GLY A 92 14.08 -3.65 12.39
CA GLY A 92 13.05 -3.50 11.33
C GLY A 92 12.99 -2.08 10.77
N GLY A 93 12.62 -1.94 9.49
CA GLY A 93 12.85 -0.67 8.76
C GLY A 93 11.66 0.27 8.59
N LEU A 94 10.43 -0.14 8.92
CA LEU A 94 9.26 0.75 9.03
C LEU A 94 8.57 0.50 10.36
N VAL A 95 8.25 1.59 11.06
CA VAL A 95 7.56 1.57 12.35
C VAL A 95 6.40 2.55 12.31
N PHE A 96 5.21 2.10 12.70
CA PHE A 96 4.06 2.99 12.87
C PHE A 96 4.21 3.82 14.15
N ALA A 97 3.66 5.02 14.15
CA ALA A 97 3.53 5.76 15.41
C ALA A 97 2.71 4.93 16.41
N PRO A 98 3.08 4.90 17.71
CA PRO A 98 2.39 4.09 18.72
C PRO A 98 0.96 4.56 18.99
N THR A 99 0.65 5.79 18.60
CA THR A 99 -0.65 6.41 18.75
C THR A 99 -0.93 7.17 17.47
N GLN A 100 -2.02 6.84 16.80
CA GLN A 100 -2.53 7.62 15.67
C GLN A 100 -3.53 8.62 16.23
N ALA A 101 -3.36 9.90 15.86
CA ALA A 101 -4.35 10.91 16.16
C ALA A 101 -5.43 10.84 15.09
N ASP A 102 -6.69 10.81 15.49
CA ASP A 102 -7.87 10.80 14.61
C ASP A 102 -8.11 12.19 13.95
N ALA A 103 -7.05 12.80 13.43
CA ALA A 103 -7.10 14.10 12.75
C ALA A 103 -7.90 14.01 11.43
N GLU A 104 -7.99 12.82 10.85
CA GLU A 104 -8.79 12.51 9.66
C GLU A 104 -10.28 12.80 9.83
N LEU A 105 -10.82 12.74 11.06
CA LEU A 105 -12.23 13.02 11.35
C LEU A 105 -12.65 14.43 10.92
N THR A 106 -11.68 15.34 10.74
CA THR A 106 -11.89 16.72 10.30
C THR A 106 -11.73 16.92 8.79
N ILE A 107 -11.31 15.89 8.04
CA ILE A 107 -11.07 15.98 6.60
C ILE A 107 -12.38 15.72 5.84
N GLY A 108 -13.03 16.79 5.39
CA GLY A 108 -14.21 16.72 4.52
C GLY A 108 -13.89 16.68 3.02
N GLY A 109 -14.92 16.52 2.19
CA GLY A 109 -14.82 16.63 0.73
C GLY A 109 -14.88 15.28 -0.02
N VAL A 110 -14.60 15.31 -1.33
CA VAL A 110 -14.80 14.18 -2.27
C VAL A 110 -13.96 12.95 -1.90
N ASN A 111 -12.78 13.15 -1.29
CA ASN A 111 -11.91 12.09 -0.77
C ASN A 111 -11.71 12.21 0.75
N GLY A 112 -12.61 12.90 1.43
CA GLY A 112 -12.55 13.07 2.88
C GLY A 112 -12.87 11.78 3.63
N TYR A 113 -12.74 11.84 4.95
CA TYR A 113 -13.01 10.72 5.85
C TYR A 113 -14.43 10.16 5.66
N VAL A 114 -14.53 8.82 5.68
CA VAL A 114 -15.74 8.09 5.32
C VAL A 114 -16.92 8.44 6.24
N PHE A 115 -16.68 8.69 7.53
CA PHE A 115 -17.72 9.11 8.48
C PHE A 115 -17.62 10.59 8.86
N PHE A 116 -17.02 11.42 8.01
CA PHE A 116 -16.94 12.87 8.22
C PHE A 116 -18.32 13.48 8.52
N SER A 117 -18.41 14.26 9.61
CA SER A 117 -19.66 14.84 10.15
C SER A 117 -20.72 13.84 10.66
N ASN A 118 -20.38 12.56 10.78
CA ASN A 118 -21.31 11.50 11.20
C ASN A 118 -20.86 10.74 12.47
N SER A 119 -19.60 10.90 12.88
CA SER A 119 -19.05 10.31 14.11
C SER A 119 -19.31 11.16 15.35
N LEU A 120 -19.82 10.54 16.42
CA LEU A 120 -20.09 11.19 17.72
C LEU A 120 -18.86 11.34 18.62
N ASP A 121 -17.79 10.59 18.35
CA ASP A 121 -16.58 10.59 19.17
C ASP A 121 -15.40 11.15 18.35
N LEU A 122 -15.02 12.39 18.63
CA LEU A 122 -13.99 13.12 17.86
C LEU A 122 -12.58 13.00 18.47
N ASN A 123 -12.40 12.27 19.57
CA ASN A 123 -11.18 12.31 20.38
C ASN A 123 -10.70 10.92 20.86
N GLN A 124 -10.97 9.86 20.12
CA GLN A 124 -10.35 8.56 20.41
C GLN A 124 -8.98 8.55 19.74
N ALA A 125 -7.90 8.30 20.48
CA ALA A 125 -6.62 8.01 19.86
C ALA A 125 -6.52 6.49 19.69
N THR A 126 -6.44 6.00 18.46
CA THR A 126 -6.34 4.56 18.22
C THR A 126 -4.94 4.06 18.60
N ASN A 127 -4.88 3.12 19.54
CA ASN A 127 -3.62 2.56 20.01
C ASN A 127 -3.06 1.58 18.98
N VAL A 128 -1.81 1.79 18.57
CA VAL A 128 -1.13 0.93 17.60
C VAL A 128 -0.34 -0.14 18.34
N GLY A 129 -0.61 -1.42 18.01
CA GLY A 129 0.17 -2.54 18.53
C GLY A 129 1.67 -2.36 18.24
N ILE A 130 2.52 -2.48 19.26
CA ILE A 130 3.98 -2.44 19.12
C ILE A 130 4.47 -3.73 18.46
N LEU A 131 5.39 -3.59 17.49
CA LEU A 131 5.94 -4.67 16.70
C LEU A 131 7.33 -5.12 17.14
N LEU A 132 7.48 -6.43 17.34
CA LEU A 132 8.76 -7.09 17.58
C LEU A 132 8.96 -8.21 16.52
N ASN A 133 9.81 -7.92 15.53
CA ASN A 133 10.64 -8.87 14.76
C ASN A 133 10.08 -9.79 13.65
N SER A 134 8.81 -9.77 13.23
CA SER A 134 8.42 -10.45 11.96
C SER A 134 7.02 -10.07 11.48
N GLY A 135 6.91 -9.31 10.38
CA GLY A 135 5.63 -8.94 9.75
C GLY A 135 4.92 -7.82 10.49
N SER A 136 4.98 -6.60 9.96
CA SER A 136 4.42 -5.42 10.64
C SER A 136 2.91 -5.38 10.52
N GLY A 137 2.18 -5.88 11.52
CA GLY A 137 0.72 -5.73 11.62
C GLY A 137 0.30 -4.47 12.38
N PHE A 138 -0.40 -3.55 11.72
CA PHE A 138 -1.21 -2.50 12.33
C PHE A 138 -2.65 -3.00 12.44
N LEU A 139 -3.35 -2.70 13.53
CA LEU A 139 -4.79 -2.91 13.66
C LEU A 139 -5.44 -1.54 13.87
N GLY A 140 -6.13 -1.06 12.84
CA GLY A 140 -7.03 0.07 12.93
C GLY A 140 -8.43 -0.45 13.13
N TYR A 141 -9.21 0.23 13.95
CA TYR A 141 -10.63 -0.06 14.08
C TYR A 141 -11.35 1.26 14.22
N ASP A 142 -12.59 1.30 13.73
CA ASP A 142 -13.46 2.41 14.03
C ASP A 142 -13.91 2.30 15.49
N ALA A 143 -13.42 3.20 16.33
CA ALA A 143 -13.88 3.32 17.72
C ALA A 143 -15.06 4.28 17.84
N THR A 144 -15.45 4.95 16.75
CA THR A 144 -16.43 6.01 16.79
C THR A 144 -17.83 5.45 16.67
N TRP A 145 -18.75 6.03 17.45
CA TRP A 145 -20.16 5.73 17.31
C TRP A 145 -20.73 6.59 16.18
N ASP A 146 -21.04 5.97 15.06
CA ASP A 146 -21.66 6.64 13.93
C ASP A 146 -23.17 6.81 14.11
N LEU A 147 -23.69 7.98 13.73
CA LEU A 147 -25.12 8.28 13.85
C LEU A 147 -25.96 7.49 12.84
N THR A 148 -25.40 7.22 11.67
CA THR A 148 -26.07 6.52 10.57
C THR A 148 -25.05 5.76 9.70
N PRO A 149 -25.41 4.63 9.09
CA PRO A 149 -24.55 3.96 8.12
C PRO A 149 -24.19 4.87 6.94
N MET A 150 -22.93 4.88 6.55
CA MET A 150 -22.43 5.60 5.38
C MET A 150 -22.68 4.81 4.10
N THR A 151 -23.11 5.49 3.04
CA THR A 151 -23.18 4.89 1.70
C THR A 151 -21.83 5.01 0.99
N LEU A 152 -21.13 3.89 0.83
CA LEU A 152 -19.98 3.76 -0.06
C LEU A 152 -20.43 3.75 -1.52
N THR A 153 -19.60 4.30 -2.39
CA THR A 153 -19.78 4.28 -3.85
C THR A 153 -18.47 3.89 -4.52
N THR A 154 -18.41 3.98 -5.84
CA THR A 154 -17.16 3.79 -6.60
C THR A 154 -16.14 4.92 -6.39
N VAL A 155 -16.52 6.02 -5.72
CA VAL A 155 -15.60 7.12 -5.39
C VAL A 155 -14.85 6.78 -4.09
N PRO A 156 -13.51 6.70 -4.11
CA PRO A 156 -12.72 6.42 -2.92
C PRO A 156 -12.91 7.45 -1.82
N ARG A 157 -13.07 6.99 -0.58
CA ARG A 157 -13.14 7.83 0.63
C ARG A 157 -12.07 7.43 1.62
N LEU A 158 -11.51 8.40 2.35
CA LEU A 158 -10.47 8.11 3.34
C LEU A 158 -11.08 7.27 4.46
N LEU A 159 -10.48 6.11 4.73
CA LEU A 159 -10.89 5.20 5.80
C LEU A 159 -10.14 5.50 7.08
N PHE A 160 -8.80 5.56 7.04
CA PHE A 160 -7.98 6.02 8.16
C PHE A 160 -6.61 6.46 7.66
N ARG A 161 -5.85 7.13 8.53
CA ARG A 161 -4.49 7.59 8.25
C ARG A 161 -3.47 6.90 9.15
N LEU A 162 -2.31 6.55 8.59
CA LEU A 162 -1.20 5.97 9.32
C LEU A 162 0.06 6.83 9.23
N ASP A 163 0.51 7.33 10.37
CA ASP A 163 1.84 7.89 10.55
C ASP A 163 2.88 6.77 10.64
N LEU A 164 3.88 6.85 9.76
CA LEU A 164 4.97 5.88 9.65
C LEU A 164 6.32 6.58 9.79
N ASN A 165 7.29 5.86 10.36
CA ASN A 165 8.68 6.28 10.49
C ASN A 165 9.57 5.26 9.80
N ALA A 166 10.37 5.73 8.84
CA ALA A 166 11.40 4.94 8.21
C ALA A 166 12.62 4.84 9.11
N VAL A 167 12.98 3.63 9.52
CA VAL A 167 14.17 3.35 10.34
C VAL A 167 15.31 2.83 9.47
N ALA A 168 15.01 2.08 8.42
CA ALA A 168 16.02 1.49 7.53
C ALA A 168 15.54 1.48 6.08
N ALA A 169 16.50 1.49 5.15
CA ALA A 169 16.24 1.35 3.74
C ALA A 169 15.68 -0.04 3.39
N GLY A 170 14.82 -0.10 2.40
CA GLY A 170 14.18 -1.33 1.94
C GLY A 170 12.93 -1.05 1.12
N THR A 171 12.36 -2.09 0.53
CA THR A 171 11.05 -2.02 -0.12
C THR A 171 10.07 -2.84 0.70
N TYR A 172 8.86 -2.32 0.89
CA TYR A 172 7.82 -2.92 1.71
C TYR A 172 6.56 -3.05 0.87
N ALA A 173 6.02 -4.26 0.78
CA ALA A 173 4.65 -4.48 0.34
C ALA A 173 3.71 -4.10 1.48
N ILE A 174 2.61 -3.42 1.14
CA ILE A 174 1.58 -2.97 2.06
C ILE A 174 0.31 -3.67 1.65
N ASP A 175 -0.31 -4.43 2.54
CA ASP A 175 -1.56 -5.12 2.25
C ASP A 175 -2.48 -5.15 3.47
N VAL A 176 -3.72 -5.57 3.27
CA VAL A 176 -4.69 -5.81 4.34
C VAL A 176 -4.62 -7.28 4.76
N ASN A 177 -4.53 -7.56 6.05
CA ASN A 177 -4.60 -8.92 6.58
C ASN A 177 -6.06 -9.39 6.65
N PRO A 178 -6.45 -10.41 5.86
CA PRO A 178 -7.83 -10.87 5.79
C PRO A 178 -8.33 -11.61 7.03
N GLY A 179 -7.43 -12.15 7.86
CA GLY A 179 -7.80 -12.84 9.10
C GLY A 179 -8.16 -11.90 10.24
N SER A 180 -7.91 -10.60 10.10
CA SER A 180 -8.12 -9.59 11.15
C SER A 180 -8.84 -8.34 10.64
N THR A 181 -9.37 -8.40 9.42
CA THR A 181 -10.13 -7.32 8.81
C THR A 181 -11.59 -7.73 8.65
N SER A 182 -12.50 -6.83 9.03
CA SER A 182 -13.93 -7.00 8.85
C SER A 182 -14.62 -5.66 8.59
N PHE A 183 -15.66 -5.70 7.77
CA PHE A 183 -16.55 -4.57 7.52
C PHE A 183 -17.97 -4.99 7.84
N ALA A 184 -18.78 -4.10 8.42
CA ALA A 184 -20.15 -4.38 8.82
C ALA A 184 -21.12 -3.28 8.37
N VAL A 185 -22.36 -3.68 8.10
CA VAL A 185 -23.48 -2.77 7.74
C VAL A 185 -24.22 -2.21 8.96
N ASP A 186 -23.97 -2.76 10.15
CA ASP A 186 -24.62 -2.39 11.42
C ASP A 186 -23.73 -2.85 12.60
N GLN A 187 -23.21 -1.90 13.39
CA GLN A 187 -22.41 -2.16 14.61
C GLN A 187 -23.21 -2.84 15.71
N LEU A 188 -24.52 -2.60 15.79
CA LEU A 188 -25.39 -3.09 16.86
C LEU A 188 -25.92 -4.49 16.55
N ALA A 189 -25.95 -4.87 15.27
CA ALA A 189 -26.20 -6.24 14.87
C ALA A 189 -24.91 -7.05 14.99
N GLU A 190 -24.63 -7.55 16.20
CA GLU A 190 -23.55 -8.50 16.53
C GLU A 190 -23.54 -9.79 15.66
N LEU A 191 -24.58 -9.96 14.82
CA LEU A 191 -24.79 -11.07 13.89
C LEU A 191 -24.87 -10.63 12.42
N ALA A 192 -24.61 -9.36 12.08
CA ALA A 192 -24.60 -8.91 10.70
C ALA A 192 -23.51 -9.64 9.91
N PRO A 193 -23.81 -10.15 8.70
CA PRO A 193 -22.79 -10.77 7.87
C PRO A 193 -21.72 -9.73 7.51
N SER A 194 -20.45 -10.12 7.63
CA SER A 194 -19.36 -9.25 7.19
C SER A 194 -19.44 -8.99 5.70
N ILE A 195 -19.21 -7.74 5.31
CA ILE A 195 -19.14 -7.35 3.91
C ILE A 195 -17.83 -7.90 3.35
N PRO A 196 -17.87 -8.69 2.27
CA PRO A 196 -16.65 -9.16 1.63
C PRO A 196 -15.82 -7.99 1.10
N PHE A 197 -14.50 -8.18 1.07
CA PHE A 197 -13.59 -7.13 0.66
C PHE A 197 -12.39 -7.71 -0.10
N SER A 198 -11.79 -6.87 -0.93
CA SER A 198 -10.48 -7.04 -1.54
C SER A 198 -9.59 -5.84 -1.22
N SER A 199 -8.30 -6.07 -1.26
CA SER A 199 -7.28 -5.03 -1.17
C SER A 199 -6.50 -4.98 -2.48
N THR A 200 -6.14 -3.76 -2.89
CA THR A 200 -5.08 -3.56 -3.88
C THR A 200 -3.78 -3.31 -3.12
N PRO A 201 -2.82 -4.25 -3.12
CA PRO A 201 -1.59 -4.08 -2.36
C PRO A 201 -0.80 -2.85 -2.84
N GLY A 202 -0.29 -2.08 -1.89
CA GLY A 202 0.63 -0.96 -2.12
C GLY A 202 2.09 -1.39 -2.01
N SER A 203 2.99 -0.50 -2.39
CA SER A 203 4.42 -0.65 -2.12
C SER A 203 5.03 0.66 -1.68
N LEU A 204 5.91 0.63 -0.68
CA LEU A 204 6.68 1.78 -0.22
C LEU A 204 8.17 1.47 -0.31
N THR A 205 8.93 2.35 -0.94
CA THR A 205 10.39 2.26 -0.99
C THR A 205 11.00 3.25 -0.01
N VAL A 206 11.91 2.76 0.82
CA VAL A 206 12.76 3.55 1.70
C VAL A 206 14.19 3.53 1.17
N SER A 207 14.71 4.69 0.84
CA SER A 207 16.09 4.92 0.43
C SER A 207 17.02 5.11 1.64
N ALA A 208 18.27 4.68 1.50
CA ALA A 208 19.28 4.91 2.52
C ALA A 208 19.64 6.40 2.58
N VAL A 209 19.94 6.91 3.78
CA VAL A 209 20.54 8.24 3.92
C VAL A 209 21.89 8.24 3.22
N PRO A 210 22.17 9.15 2.27
CA PRO A 210 23.50 9.29 1.70
C PRO A 210 24.49 9.54 2.84
N GLU A 211 25.50 8.68 2.99
CA GLU A 211 26.47 8.83 4.08
C GLU A 211 27.07 10.25 4.04
N PRO A 212 27.00 11.01 5.15
CA PRO A 212 27.32 12.43 5.13
C PRO A 212 28.83 12.63 5.02
N SER A 213 29.38 12.69 3.81
CA SER A 213 30.71 13.21 3.45
C SER A 213 31.90 12.72 4.29
N SER A 214 31.73 11.76 5.18
CA SER A 214 32.73 11.25 6.11
C SER A 214 33.81 10.49 5.34
N LEU A 215 33.43 9.86 4.22
CA LEU A 215 34.35 9.34 3.20
C LEU A 215 35.17 10.45 2.52
N LEU A 216 34.58 11.63 2.32
CA LEU A 216 35.27 12.81 1.76
C LEU A 216 36.26 13.39 2.78
N LEU A 217 35.90 13.41 4.06
CA LEU A 217 36.80 13.76 5.16
C LEU A 217 37.94 12.75 5.32
N LEU A 218 37.66 11.45 5.20
CA LEU A 218 38.71 10.41 5.20
C LEU A 218 39.65 10.57 3.99
N ALA A 219 39.10 10.89 2.82
CA ALA A 219 39.89 11.15 1.61
C ALA A 219 40.78 12.40 1.77
N LEU A 220 40.25 13.49 2.36
CA LEU A 220 41.03 14.71 2.62
C LEU A 220 42.14 14.48 3.65
N VAL A 221 41.87 13.74 4.72
CA VAL A 221 42.89 13.38 5.72
C VAL A 221 43.97 12.49 5.10
N GLY A 222 43.59 11.54 4.25
CA GLY A 222 44.54 10.70 3.50
C GLY A 222 45.49 11.53 2.62
N VAL A 223 44.96 12.49 1.86
CA VAL A 223 45.78 13.38 1.00
C VAL A 223 46.68 14.30 1.84
N ALA A 224 46.20 14.83 2.96
CA ALA A 224 47.00 15.68 3.85
C ALA A 224 48.17 14.92 4.50
N VAL A 225 47.95 13.67 4.92
CA VAL A 225 49.01 12.82 5.52
C VAL A 225 50.07 12.47 4.47
N VAL A 226 49.67 12.06 3.27
CA VAL A 226 50.63 11.74 2.18
C VAL A 226 51.41 12.98 1.74
N GLY A 227 50.74 14.14 1.60
CA GLY A 227 51.40 15.41 1.27
C GLY A 227 52.42 15.84 2.32
N SER A 228 52.09 15.72 3.61
CA SER A 228 53.01 16.09 4.70
C SER A 228 54.24 15.18 4.80
N GLN A 229 54.11 13.88 4.46
CA GLN A 229 55.26 12.97 4.41
C GLN A 229 56.19 13.25 3.23
N GLN A 230 55.66 13.63 2.06
CA GLN A 230 56.49 14.02 0.91
C GLN A 230 57.30 15.29 1.19
N VAL A 231 56.69 16.30 1.82
CA VAL A 231 57.39 17.55 2.21
C VAL A 231 58.52 17.28 3.21
N ARG A 232 58.34 16.34 4.16
CA ARG A 232 59.40 15.96 5.09
C ARG A 232 60.59 15.28 4.38
N ARG A 233 60.33 14.39 3.42
CA ARG A 233 61.41 13.74 2.65
C ARG A 233 62.23 14.76 1.85
N LEU A 234 61.58 15.72 1.21
CA LEU A 234 62.26 16.80 0.45
C LEU A 234 63.15 17.67 1.35
N ARG A 235 62.72 18.00 2.58
CA ARG A 235 63.55 18.76 3.52
C ARG A 235 64.80 17.99 3.97
N CYS A 236 64.70 16.67 4.19
CA CYS A 236 65.87 15.86 4.55
C CYS A 236 66.91 15.81 3.41
N TYR A 237 66.48 15.73 2.15
CA TYR A 237 67.41 15.76 1.00
C TYR A 237 68.14 17.10 0.84
N LEU A 238 67.49 18.22 1.17
CA LEU A 238 68.10 19.54 1.08
C LEU A 238 69.12 19.79 2.21
N GLN A 239 68.91 19.25 3.42
CA GLN A 239 69.87 19.42 4.53
C GLN A 239 71.16 18.61 4.36
N THR A 240 71.12 17.41 3.78
CA THR A 240 72.33 16.62 3.54
C THR A 240 73.21 17.19 2.43
N SER A 241 72.67 18.04 1.55
CA SER A 241 73.42 18.65 0.46
C SER A 241 74.28 19.85 0.88
N CYS A 242 74.10 20.39 2.09
CA CYS A 242 74.87 21.54 2.60
C CYS A 242 76.07 21.14 3.50
N ALA A 243 76.33 19.85 3.73
CA ALA A 243 77.40 19.40 4.63
C ALA A 243 78.76 19.14 3.94
N CYS A 244 78.91 19.53 2.66
CA CYS A 244 80.18 19.43 1.93
C CYS A 244 80.66 20.81 1.48
N VAL A 245 81.14 21.64 2.41
CA VAL A 245 82.04 22.77 2.15
C VAL A 245 83.04 22.85 3.29
#